data_AF-A0A9W6K491-F1
#
_entry.id   AF-A0A9W6K491-F1
#
_cell.length_a   1.000
_cell.length_b   1.000
_cell.length_c   1.000
_cell.angle_alpha   90.00
_cell.angle_beta   90.00
_cell.angle_gamma   90.00
#
_symmetry.space_group_name_H-M   'P 1'
#
loop_
_entity.id
_entity.type
_entity.pdbx_description
1 polymer ?
#
loop_
_entity_poly.entity_id
_entity_poly.type
_entity_poly.pdbx_seq_one_letter_code
_entity_poly.pdbx_strand_id
1 'polypeptide(L)' 'MPSEQQPAEQQPIVITDADVDEAIAACGGDARETVRTLLIAGQFMEVALEAAKQEASWGYVRGRPSRHLKEGAGS' A
#
# COMPACT_ATOMS: atom_id res chain seq x y z
N MET A 1 -23.41 -5.27 -8.64
CA MET A 1 -22.65 -4.24 -7.92
C MET A 1 -21.38 -4.90 -7.44
N PRO A 2 -20.17 -4.53 -7.91
CA PRO A 2 -18.97 -5.02 -7.26
C PRO A 2 -18.94 -4.36 -5.88
N SER A 3 -18.72 -5.15 -4.83
CA SER A 3 -18.55 -4.62 -3.49
C SER A 3 -17.41 -3.62 -3.53
N GLU A 4 -17.70 -2.33 -3.35
CA GLU A 4 -16.71 -1.35 -2.93
C GLU A 4 -16.10 -1.91 -1.65
N GLN A 5 -14.85 -2.39 -1.72
CA GLN A 5 -14.10 -2.72 -0.53
C GLN A 5 -13.96 -1.41 0.24
N GLN A 6 -14.83 -1.25 1.24
CA GLN A 6 -14.77 -0.14 2.17
C GLN A 6 -13.34 -0.06 2.70
N PRO A 7 -12.70 1.14 2.71
CA PRO A 7 -11.35 1.28 3.22
C PRO A 7 -11.32 0.67 4.62
N ALA A 8 -10.56 -0.41 4.80
CA ALA A 8 -10.42 -1.03 6.10
C ALA A 8 -9.99 0.06 7.07
N GLU A 9 -10.82 0.35 8.08
CA GLU A 9 -10.47 1.31 9.13
C GLU A 9 -9.10 0.89 9.67
N GLN A 10 -8.07 1.68 9.36
CA GLN A 10 -6.72 1.38 9.81
C GLN A 10 -6.71 1.51 11.32
N GLN A 11 -6.75 0.39 12.01
CA GLN A 11 -6.59 0.36 13.45
C GLN A 11 -5.25 1.03 13.79
N PRO A 12 -5.20 1.89 14.82
CA PRO A 12 -3.96 2.52 15.23
C PRO A 12 -2.96 1.43 15.65
N ILE A 13 -1.79 1.43 15.02
CA ILE A 13 -0.69 0.55 15.40
C ILE A 13 -0.17 1.05 16.76
N VAL A 14 -0.35 0.24 17.80
CA VAL A 14 0.22 0.49 19.13
C VAL A 14 1.50 -0.34 19.23
N ILE A 15 2.64 0.34 19.37
CA ILE A 15 3.94 -0.30 19.60
C ILE A 15 4.19 -0.33 21.10
N THR A 16 4.49 -1.51 21.63
CA THR A 16 4.86 -1.72 23.03
C THR A 16 6.38 -1.80 23.20
N ASP A 17 6.87 -1.64 24.42
CA ASP A 17 8.31 -1.81 24.71
C ASP A 17 8.81 -3.22 24.36
N ALA A 18 7.95 -4.24 24.52
CA ALA A 18 8.29 -5.61 24.15
C ALA A 18 8.53 -5.78 22.64
N ASP A 19 7.75 -5.09 21.80
CA ASP A 19 7.93 -5.10 20.34
C ASP A 19 9.27 -4.44 19.95
N VAL A 20 9.67 -3.39 20.68
CA VAL A 20 10.96 -2.71 20.48
C VAL A 20 12.12 -3.63 20.87
N ASP A 21 12.01 -4.29 22.03
CA ASP A 21 13.02 -5.25 22.50
C ASP A 21 13.17 -6.43 21.53
N GLU A 22 12.05 -6.94 20.99
CA GLU A 22 12.07 -7.99 19.98
C GLU A 22 12.77 -7.54 18.69
N ALA A 23 12.47 -6.33 18.21
CA ALA A 23 13.11 -5.78 17.01
C ALA A 23 14.63 -5.60 17.19
N ILE A 24 15.06 -5.15 18.38
CA ILE A 24 16.48 -5.01 18.72
C ILE A 24 17.15 -6.38 18.79
N ALA A 25 16.51 -7.37 19.43
CA ALA A 25 17.04 -8.74 19.51
C ALA A 25 17.20 -9.38 18.12
N ALA A 26 16.24 -9.15 17.21
CA ALA A 26 16.32 -9.62 15.83
C ALA A 26 17.48 -9.00 15.04
N CYS A 27 17.92 -7.80 15.41
CA CYS A 27 19.08 -7.10 14.85
C CYS A 27 20.37 -7.33 15.64
N GLY A 28 20.46 -8.45 16.38
CA GLY A 28 21.68 -8.82 17.12
C GLY A 28 21.94 -7.99 18.38
N GLY A 29 20.95 -7.24 18.87
CA GLY A 29 21.07 -6.42 20.08
C GLY A 29 21.62 -5.02 19.86
N ASP A 30 21.97 -4.62 18.63
CA ASP A 30 22.45 -3.26 18.34
C ASP A 30 21.27 -2.34 17.97
N ALA A 31 20.93 -1.44 18.89
CA ALA A 31 19.87 -0.45 18.67
C ALA A 31 20.17 0.50 17.49
N ARG A 32 21.43 0.86 17.22
CA ARG A 32 21.78 1.72 16.07
C ARG A 32 21.63 0.97 14.75
N GLU A 33 22.02 -0.30 14.73
CA GLU A 33 21.80 -1.15 13.55
C GLU A 33 20.31 -1.39 13.30
N THR A 34 19.54 -1.61 14.37
CA THR A 34 18.07 -1.72 14.31
C THR A 34 17.45 -0.47 13.68
N VAL A 35 17.82 0.73 14.17
CA VAL A 35 17.33 1.99 13.63
C VAL A 35 17.72 2.16 12.15
N ARG A 36 18.96 1.79 11.78
CA ARG A 36 19.39 1.85 10.37
C ARG A 36 18.53 0.92 9.49
N THR A 37 18.28 -0.30 9.94
CA THR A 37 17.43 -1.27 9.24
C THR A 37 16.00 -0.76 9.08
N LEU A 38 15.41 -0.20 10.13
CA LEU A 38 14.07 0.39 10.08
C LEU A 38 13.98 1.57 9.11
N LEU A 39 15.00 2.44 9.05
CA LEU A 39 15.04 3.55 8.09
C LEU A 39 15.11 3.04 6.65
N ILE A 40 15.96 2.03 6.37
CA ILE A 40 16.04 1.41 5.05
C ILE A 40 14.70 0.75 4.67
N ALA A 41 14.07 0.03 5.60
CA ALA A 41 12.77 -0.59 5.40
C ALA A 41 11.67 0.45 5.13
N GLY A 42 11.69 1.58 5.85
CA GLY A 42 10.81 2.72 5.60
C GLY A 42 10.91 3.24 4.18
N GLN A 43 12.13 3.55 3.73
CA GLN A 43 12.38 4.02 2.36
C GLN A 43 11.96 2.99 1.30
N PHE A 44 12.21 1.71 1.55
CA PHE A 44 11.78 0.64 0.66
C PHE A 44 10.26 0.58 0.53
N MET A 45 9.53 0.66 1.65
CA MET A 45 8.05 0.64 1.66
C MET A 45 7.46 1.85 0.94
N GLU A 46 8.04 3.04 1.13
CA GLU A 46 7.61 4.26 0.42
C GLU A 46 7.77 4.11 -1.10
N VAL A 47 8.92 3.61 -1.56
CA VAL A 47 9.18 3.37 -2.98
C VAL A 47 8.23 2.30 -3.55
N ALA A 48 8.03 1.20 -2.82
CA ALA A 48 7.11 0.14 -3.24
C ALA A 48 5.65 0.62 -3.31
N LEU A 49 5.23 1.44 -2.35
CA LEU A 49 3.90 2.05 -2.34
C LEU A 49 3.71 2.98 -3.54
N GLU A 50 4.70 3.80 -3.86
CA GLU A 50 4.62 4.71 -5.00
C GLU A 50 4.57 3.95 -6.33
N ALA A 51 5.38 2.90 -6.49
CA ALA A 51 5.30 2.01 -7.65
C ALA A 51 3.91 1.36 -7.77
N ALA A 52 3.36 0.83 -6.66
CA ALA A 52 2.03 0.23 -6.65
C ALA A 52 0.92 1.23 -6.99
N LYS A 53 1.01 2.48 -6.52
CA LYS A 53 0.07 3.56 -6.88
C LYS A 53 0.13 3.88 -8.38
N GLN A 54 1.33 3.92 -8.95
CA GLN A 54 1.51 4.15 -10.38
C GLN A 54 0.88 3.01 -11.20
N GLU A 55 1.14 1.75 -10.86
CA GLU A 55 0.53 0.60 -11.53
C GLU A 55 -1.00 0.58 -11.42
N ALA A 56 -1.53 0.87 -10.23
CA ALA A 56 -2.98 0.97 -10.01
C ALA A 56 -3.63 2.09 -10.84
N SER A 57 -2.93 3.23 -11.02
CA SER A 57 -3.38 4.32 -11.90
C SER A 57 -3.42 3.89 -13.38
N TRP A 58 -2.42 3.15 -13.86
CA TRP A 58 -2.42 2.60 -15.22
C TRP A 58 -3.54 1.56 -15.44
N GLY A 59 -3.82 0.73 -14.43
CA GLY A 59 -4.94 -0.21 -14.43
C GLY A 59 -6.30 0.48 -14.45
N TYR A 60 -6.47 1.58 -13.70
CA TYR A 60 -7.69 2.41 -13.70
C TYR A 60 -7.90 3.12 -15.04
N VAL A 61 -6.83 3.62 -15.68
CA VAL A 61 -6.90 4.28 -17.01
C VAL A 61 -7.31 3.31 -18.12
N ARG A 62 -6.99 2.02 -18.02
CA ARG A 62 -7.45 0.97 -18.96
C ARG A 62 -8.88 0.47 -18.67
N GLY A 63 -9.52 0.98 -17.62
CA GLY A 63 -10.78 0.48 -17.06
C GLY A 63 -12.06 1.23 -17.41
N ARG A 64 -12.11 2.05 -18.47
CA ARG A 64 -13.39 2.43 -19.09
C ARG A 64 -13.48 1.89 -20.51
N PRO A 65 -13.99 0.66 -20.72
CA PRO A 65 -14.67 0.41 -21.98
C PRO A 65 -15.81 1.41 -22.03
N SER A 66 -15.70 2.39 -22.93
CA SER A 66 -16.80 3.23 -23.37
C SER A 66 -17.96 2.29 -23.68
N ARG A 67 -18.89 2.20 -22.72
CA ARG A 67 -20.10 1.41 -22.85
C ARG A 67 -20.77 1.93 -24.12
N HIS A 68 -20.86 1.03 -25.10
CA HIS A 68 -21.55 1.19 -26.36
C HIS A 68 -22.67 2.25 -26.28
N LEU A 69 -22.48 3.39 -26.95
CA LEU A 69 -23.63 4.12 -27.49
C LEU A 69 -23.93 3.45 -28.83
N LYS A 70 -24.68 2.35 -28.79
CA LYS A 70 -25.38 1.86 -29.98
C LYS A 70 -26.85 1.81 -29.62
N GLU A 71 -27.58 2.85 -30.04
CA GLU A 71 -28.91 2.79 -30.67
C GLU A 71 -29.48 4.20 -30.78
N GLY A 72 -29.75 4.64 -32.02
CA GLY A 72 -30.35 5.95 -32.28
C GLY A 72 -29.97 6.62 -33.59
N ALA A 73 -29.80 5.90 -34.69
CA ALA A 73 -29.97 6.44 -36.05
C ALA A 73 -30.88 5.43 -36.76
N GLY A 74 -32.20 5.66 -36.82
CA GLY A 74 -32.81 6.63 -37.73
C GLY A 74 -33.01 5.90 -39.06
N SER A 75 -34.12 5.15 -39.18
CA SER A 75 -35.24 5.42 -40.12
C SER A 75 -34.82 5.37 -41.57
#